data_AF-A0A7J6H728-F1
#
_entry.id   AF-A0A7J6H728-F1
#
_cell.length_a   1.000
_cell.length_b   1.000
_cell.length_c   1.000
_cell.angle_alpha   90.00
_cell.angle_beta   90.00
_cell.angle_gamma   90.00
#
_symmetry.space_group_name_H-M   'P 1'
#
loop_
_entity.id
_entity.type
_entity.pdbx_description
1 polymer ?
#
loop_
_entity_poly.entity_id
_entity_poly.type
_entity_poly.pdbx_seq_one_letter_code
_entity_poly.pdbx_strand_id
1 'polypeptide(L)'
;MVSQTAQRDFVLRLCIFLNRGAQRWPRLIAANFSDYGRRQVFSGQIVTIKVFEDNVYIRELLEEKGNGRVLVVDGGGSLRCAILGGNPVVQAQNNGWAGIVVNGCIRDVDEINGCDIGVRALASHPMKANKKRTGEKHVPITIAGTRIRDGEWLYADTDGILVAPNELSV
;
A
#
# COMPACT_ATOMS: atom_id res chain seq x y z
N MET A 1 16.19 -0.12 22.13
CA MET A 1 16.65 0.46 20.86
C MET A 1 16.97 -0.67 19.91
N VAL A 2 16.01 -1.05 19.05
CA VAL A 2 16.29 -2.02 17.98
C VAL A 2 16.99 -1.23 16.86
N SER A 3 18.19 -1.65 16.50
CA SER A 3 19.06 -0.98 15.54
C SER A 3 18.40 -0.92 14.15
N GLN A 4 18.44 0.27 13.52
CA GLN A 4 17.99 0.53 12.14
C GLN A 4 18.71 -0.34 11.08
N THR A 5 19.75 -1.09 11.46
CA THR A 5 20.51 -1.97 10.56
C THR A 5 19.84 -3.33 10.34
N ALA A 6 18.82 -3.71 11.12
CA ALA A 6 18.12 -5.00 10.99
C ALA A 6 17.03 -5.01 9.89
N GLN A 7 16.77 -3.88 9.24
CA GLN A 7 15.62 -3.64 8.36
C GLN A 7 16.01 -3.38 6.90
N ARG A 8 17.20 -3.83 6.49
CA ARG A 8 17.61 -3.91 5.08
C ARG A 8 17.34 -5.34 4.60
N ASP A 9 16.52 -5.46 3.57
CA ASP A 9 16.15 -6.68 2.83
C ASP A 9 15.00 -7.51 3.43
N PHE A 10 13.84 -6.89 3.70
CA PHE A 10 12.68 -7.63 4.23
C PHE A 10 12.08 -8.58 3.18
N VAL A 11 11.86 -8.10 1.95
CA VAL A 11 11.29 -8.87 0.82
C VAL A 11 12.28 -9.92 0.33
N LEU A 12 13.56 -9.56 0.17
CA LEU A 12 14.63 -10.48 -0.22
C LEU A 12 14.83 -11.61 0.79
N ARG A 13 14.87 -11.32 2.10
CA ARG A 13 14.97 -12.35 3.14
C ARG A 13 13.75 -13.27 3.15
N LEU A 14 12.56 -12.73 2.93
CA LEU A 14 11.33 -13.51 2.86
C LEU A 14 11.38 -14.50 1.69
N CYS A 15 11.73 -14.02 0.49
CA CYS A 15 11.91 -14.86 -0.70
C CYS A 15 12.90 -16.01 -0.45
N ILE A 16 13.99 -15.75 0.28
CA ILE A 16 15.00 -16.77 0.62
C ILE A 16 14.47 -17.77 1.68
N PHE A 17 13.81 -17.29 2.73
CA PHE A 17 13.32 -18.15 3.83
C PHE A 17 12.24 -19.14 3.36
N LEU A 18 11.43 -18.75 2.38
CA LEU A 18 10.32 -19.55 1.86
C LEU A 18 10.73 -20.74 0.99
N ASN A 19 12.00 -20.83 0.61
CA ASN A 19 12.56 -21.99 -0.09
C ASN A 19 12.72 -23.24 0.81
N ARG A 20 12.19 -23.19 2.04
CA ARG A 20 12.28 -24.27 3.07
C ARG A 20 10.93 -24.91 3.45
N GLY A 21 9.88 -24.79 2.62
CA GLY A 21 8.68 -25.64 2.75
C GLY A 21 7.37 -24.95 3.15
N ALA A 22 7.15 -23.70 2.76
CA ALA A 22 5.85 -23.06 2.94
C ALA A 22 4.76 -23.74 2.08
N GLN A 23 3.60 -24.04 2.67
CA GLN A 23 2.46 -24.66 1.97
C GLN A 23 1.87 -23.77 0.86
N ARG A 24 2.08 -22.44 0.91
CA ARG A 24 1.63 -21.50 -0.12
C ARG A 24 2.61 -20.34 -0.25
N TRP A 25 3.14 -20.15 -1.44
CA TRP A 25 4.13 -19.11 -1.73
C TRP A 25 3.47 -17.72 -1.69
N PRO A 26 4.16 -16.69 -1.17
CA PRO A 26 3.71 -15.32 -1.30
C PRO A 26 3.72 -14.93 -2.77
N ARG A 27 2.93 -13.90 -3.09
CA ARG A 27 2.76 -13.40 -4.43
C ARG A 27 3.42 -12.04 -4.55
N LEU A 28 4.24 -11.87 -5.58
CA LEU A 28 4.83 -10.58 -5.91
C LEU A 28 3.81 -9.72 -6.66
N ILE A 29 3.72 -8.43 -6.35
CA ILE A 29 3.01 -7.47 -7.19
C ILE A 29 4.00 -6.91 -8.20
N ALA A 30 3.95 -7.40 -9.44
CA ALA A 30 4.87 -7.02 -10.51
C ALA A 30 4.48 -5.70 -11.20
N ALA A 31 4.30 -4.63 -10.42
CA ALA A 31 4.02 -3.29 -10.92
C ALA A 31 5.14 -2.32 -10.55
N ASN A 32 5.38 -1.33 -11.41
CA ASN A 32 6.40 -0.30 -11.20
C ASN A 32 5.86 0.79 -10.28
N PHE A 33 5.85 0.51 -8.98
CA PHE A 33 5.55 1.53 -7.98
C PHE A 33 6.76 2.43 -7.74
N SER A 34 6.49 3.72 -7.55
CA SER A 34 7.43 4.67 -6.97
C SER A 34 7.23 4.77 -5.46
N ASP A 35 8.30 5.06 -4.75
CA ASP A 35 8.31 5.18 -3.30
C ASP A 35 8.01 6.61 -2.86
N TYR A 36 7.09 6.75 -1.90
CA TYR A 36 6.74 8.01 -1.28
C TYR A 36 6.61 7.83 0.24
N GLY A 37 6.71 8.92 0.97
CA GLY A 37 6.75 8.88 2.43
C GLY A 37 8.12 8.49 2.99
N ARG A 38 8.31 8.69 4.29
CA ARG A 38 9.61 8.44 4.94
C ARG A 38 9.89 6.97 5.17
N ARG A 39 8.85 6.12 5.28
CA ARG A 39 9.04 4.69 5.50
C ARG A 39 9.26 3.97 4.19
N GLN A 40 10.52 3.69 3.91
CA GLN A 40 10.93 2.86 2.77
C GLN A 40 10.56 1.39 2.95
N VAL A 41 10.38 0.93 4.19
CA VAL A 41 9.99 -0.44 4.53
C VAL A 41 8.76 -0.41 5.43
N PHE A 42 7.73 -1.18 5.09
CA PHE A 42 6.52 -1.30 5.89
C PHE A 42 5.79 -2.61 5.61
N SER A 43 4.96 -3.03 6.56
CA SER A 43 4.16 -4.23 6.44
C SER A 43 2.92 -4.15 7.32
N GLY A 44 1.93 -4.99 7.02
CA GLY A 44 0.74 -5.13 7.86
C GLY A 44 -0.37 -5.91 7.17
N GLN A 45 -1.44 -6.14 7.94
CA GLN A 45 -2.66 -6.73 7.39
C GLN A 45 -3.33 -5.77 6.40
N ILE A 46 -3.78 -6.31 5.27
CA ILE A 46 -4.32 -5.60 4.13
C ILE A 46 -5.78 -5.24 4.38
N VAL A 47 -6.13 -3.99 4.07
CA VAL A 47 -7.50 -3.57 3.76
C VAL A 47 -7.56 -3.26 2.27
N THR A 48 -8.49 -3.87 1.54
CA THR A 48 -8.61 -3.64 0.09
C THR A 48 -9.74 -2.67 -0.24
N ILE A 49 -9.53 -1.90 -1.31
CA ILE A 49 -10.58 -1.09 -1.90
C ILE A 49 -10.37 -1.02 -3.42
N LYS A 50 -11.47 -1.11 -4.17
CA LYS A 50 -11.50 -0.89 -5.62
C LYS A 50 -12.27 0.39 -5.94
N VAL A 51 -11.63 1.30 -6.66
CA VAL A 51 -12.21 2.56 -7.12
C VAL A 51 -11.78 2.85 -8.54
N PHE A 52 -12.41 3.83 -9.17
CA PHE A 52 -11.95 4.36 -10.45
C PHE A 52 -12.09 5.87 -10.46
N GLU A 53 -10.95 6.57 -10.42
CA GLU A 53 -10.89 8.03 -10.49
C GLU A 53 -11.81 8.75 -9.47
N ASP A 54 -11.97 8.13 -8.30
CA ASP A 54 -12.73 8.62 -7.15
C ASP A 54 -11.94 8.35 -5.86
N ASN A 55 -12.03 9.25 -4.88
CA ASN A 55 -11.27 9.16 -3.64
C ASN A 55 -12.09 9.23 -2.35
N VAL A 56 -13.42 9.24 -2.44
CA VAL A 56 -14.27 9.43 -1.25
C VAL A 56 -14.09 8.27 -0.26
N TYR A 57 -14.19 7.04 -0.75
CA TYR A 57 -14.03 5.84 0.10
C TYR A 57 -12.59 5.60 0.55
N ILE A 58 -11.58 6.08 -0.20
CA ILE A 58 -10.18 6.05 0.26
C ILE A 58 -10.04 6.91 1.50
N ARG A 59 -10.58 8.14 1.47
CA ARG A 59 -10.52 9.07 2.61
C ARG A 59 -11.24 8.52 3.84
N GLU A 60 -12.45 8.00 3.66
CA GLU A 60 -13.23 7.40 4.75
C GLU A 60 -12.44 6.27 5.44
N LEU A 61 -11.79 5.39 4.69
CA LEU A 61 -10.97 4.32 5.28
C LEU A 61 -9.75 4.87 6.03
N LEU A 62 -9.08 5.89 5.51
CA LEU A 62 -7.90 6.47 6.17
C LEU A 62 -8.25 7.28 7.44
N GLU A 63 -9.50 7.72 7.58
CA GLU A 63 -10.03 8.35 8.80
C GLU A 63 -10.24 7.31 9.93
N GLU A 64 -10.36 6.02 9.60
CA GLU A 64 -10.44 4.93 10.60
C GLU A 64 -9.08 4.61 11.22
N LYS A 65 -9.09 3.94 12.38
CA LYS A 65 -7.86 3.46 13.03
C LYS A 65 -7.14 2.43 12.17
N GLY A 66 -5.90 2.73 11.82
CA GLY A 66 -5.05 1.88 10.99
C GLY A 66 -4.60 0.63 11.74
N ASN A 67 -4.25 0.73 13.03
CA ASN A 67 -3.76 -0.40 13.84
C ASN A 67 -2.60 -1.17 13.17
N GLY A 68 -1.70 -0.47 12.49
CA GLY A 68 -0.60 -1.08 11.74
C GLY A 68 -1.02 -1.77 10.44
N ARG A 69 -2.27 -1.61 9.98
CA ARG A 69 -2.73 -2.14 8.69
C ARG A 69 -2.17 -1.36 7.51
N VAL A 70 -2.27 -1.98 6.33
CA VAL A 70 -1.91 -1.39 5.04
C VAL A 70 -3.15 -1.27 4.17
N LEU A 71 -3.41 -0.07 3.64
CA LEU A 71 -4.49 0.13 2.67
C LEU A 71 -3.97 -0.17 1.26
N VAL A 72 -4.63 -1.08 0.54
CA VAL A 72 -4.32 -1.40 -0.85
C VAL A 72 -5.47 -0.96 -1.75
N VAL A 73 -5.20 0.04 -2.56
CA VAL A 73 -6.16 0.69 -3.45
C VAL A 73 -5.94 0.21 -4.88
N ASP A 74 -6.93 -0.47 -5.44
CA ASP A 74 -7.03 -0.69 -6.88
C ASP A 74 -7.76 0.49 -7.52
N GLY A 75 -6.99 1.44 -8.07
CA GLY A 75 -7.51 2.58 -8.83
C GLY A 75 -7.67 2.31 -10.33
N GLY A 76 -7.57 1.04 -10.76
CA GLY A 76 -7.57 0.64 -12.16
C GLY A 76 -6.29 1.03 -12.93
N GLY A 77 -5.23 1.46 -12.23
CA GLY A 77 -3.99 1.90 -12.85
C GLY A 77 -4.10 3.21 -13.63
N SER A 78 -5.16 4.01 -13.40
CA SER A 78 -5.33 5.26 -14.13
C SER A 78 -4.23 6.26 -13.80
N LEU A 79 -3.64 6.84 -14.85
CA LEU A 79 -2.64 7.91 -14.75
C LEU A 79 -3.22 9.31 -15.03
N ARG A 80 -4.54 9.44 -15.15
CA ARG A 80 -5.21 10.70 -15.56
C ARG A 80 -5.55 11.64 -14.41
N CYS A 81 -5.56 11.13 -13.17
CA CYS A 81 -5.83 11.92 -11.98
C CYS A 81 -5.25 11.24 -10.73
N ALA A 82 -4.96 12.03 -9.71
CA ALA A 82 -4.56 11.57 -8.40
C ALA A 82 -5.77 11.20 -7.53
N ILE A 83 -5.81 9.93 -7.10
CA ILE A 83 -6.83 9.39 -6.19
C ILE A 83 -6.43 9.50 -4.72
N LEU A 84 -5.19 9.88 -4.42
CA LEU A 84 -4.70 10.14 -3.07
C LEU A 84 -3.83 11.40 -3.07
N GLY A 85 -3.92 12.19 -1.99
CA GLY A 85 -3.16 13.44 -1.81
C GLY A 85 -2.59 13.53 -0.39
N GLY A 86 -1.94 14.64 -0.05
CA GLY A 86 -1.17 14.77 1.19
C GLY A 86 -2.03 14.76 2.46
N ASN A 87 -3.06 15.61 2.55
CA ASN A 87 -3.97 15.65 3.70
C ASN A 87 -4.49 14.25 4.16
N PRO A 88 -5.06 13.40 3.28
CA PRO A 88 -5.45 12.03 3.67
C PRO A 88 -4.29 11.16 4.16
N VAL A 89 -3.07 11.32 3.64
CA VAL A 89 -1.88 10.58 4.09
C VAL A 89 -1.42 11.04 5.48
N VAL A 90 -1.47 12.34 5.76
CA VAL A 90 -1.23 12.89 7.11
C VAL A 90 -2.21 12.29 8.12
N GLN A 91 -3.49 12.20 7.74
CA GLN A 91 -4.51 11.56 8.57
C GLN A 91 -4.22 10.08 8.77
N ALA A 92 -3.85 9.35 7.72
CA ALA A 92 -3.49 7.95 7.79
C ALA A 92 -2.34 7.69 8.79
N GLN A 93 -1.29 8.52 8.73
CA GLN A 93 -0.18 8.47 9.69
C GLN A 93 -0.70 8.67 11.12
N ASN A 94 -1.47 9.72 11.36
CA ASN A 94 -2.00 10.03 12.69
C ASN A 94 -2.97 8.96 13.22
N ASN A 95 -3.61 8.22 12.32
CA ASN A 95 -4.49 7.10 12.64
C ASN A 95 -3.76 5.75 12.77
N GLY A 96 -2.43 5.73 12.60
CA GLY A 96 -1.61 4.54 12.83
C GLY A 96 -1.66 3.52 11.70
N TRP A 97 -1.87 3.95 10.46
CA TRP A 97 -1.67 3.10 9.29
C TRP A 97 -0.16 2.84 9.07
N ALA A 98 0.21 1.60 8.74
CA ALA A 98 1.60 1.27 8.44
C ALA A 98 2.00 1.76 7.05
N GLY A 99 1.08 1.71 6.09
CA GLY A 99 1.30 2.22 4.75
C GLY A 99 0.09 2.17 3.82
N ILE A 100 0.28 2.68 2.61
CA ILE A 100 -0.73 2.77 1.57
C ILE A 100 -0.10 2.38 0.22
N VAL A 101 -0.74 1.47 -0.50
CA VAL A 101 -0.34 1.06 -1.86
C VAL A 101 -1.45 1.43 -2.83
N VAL A 102 -1.12 2.17 -3.89
CA VAL A 102 -2.07 2.77 -4.84
C VAL A 102 -1.76 2.34 -6.26
N ASN A 103 -2.59 1.46 -6.82
CA ASN A 103 -2.61 1.17 -8.26
C ASN A 103 -3.26 2.34 -9.02
N GLY A 104 -2.54 3.46 -9.10
CA GLY A 104 -2.98 4.73 -9.69
C GLY A 104 -2.03 5.86 -9.31
N CYS A 105 -2.44 7.10 -9.57
CA CYS A 105 -1.65 8.28 -9.24
C CYS A 105 -1.97 8.89 -7.86
N ILE A 106 -0.96 9.56 -7.31
CA ILE A 106 -1.04 10.40 -6.11
C ILE A 106 -0.71 11.87 -6.43
N ARG A 107 -0.84 12.78 -5.47
CA ARG A 107 -0.39 14.18 -5.56
C ARG A 107 0.10 14.69 -4.21
N ASP A 108 0.57 15.93 -4.18
CA ASP A 108 1.11 16.59 -2.98
C ASP A 108 2.35 15.82 -2.46
N VAL A 109 3.26 15.44 -3.36
CA VAL A 109 4.41 14.56 -3.09
C VAL A 109 5.29 15.05 -1.94
N ASP A 110 5.59 16.35 -1.89
CA ASP A 110 6.43 16.93 -0.83
C ASP A 110 5.80 16.78 0.55
N GLU A 111 4.47 16.96 0.64
CA GLU A 111 3.71 16.75 1.87
C GLU A 111 3.75 15.28 2.30
N ILE A 112 3.51 14.37 1.35
CA ILE A 112 3.56 12.91 1.60
C ILE A 112 4.96 12.47 2.06
N ASN A 113 6.02 12.99 1.43
CA ASN A 113 7.41 12.70 1.82
C ASN A 113 7.80 13.29 3.18
N GLY A 114 6.99 14.19 3.73
CA GLY A 114 7.08 14.65 5.11
C GLY A 114 6.54 13.66 6.14
N CYS A 115 5.73 12.69 5.74
CA CYS A 115 5.04 11.77 6.65
C CYS A 115 5.88 10.51 6.99
N ASP A 116 5.88 10.12 8.27
CA ASP A 116 6.38 8.83 8.78
C ASP A 116 5.40 7.67 8.52
N ILE A 117 5.10 7.44 7.25
CA ILE A 117 4.27 6.35 6.74
C ILE A 117 4.85 5.85 5.41
N GLY A 118 4.58 4.60 5.05
CA GLY A 118 4.99 4.06 3.75
C GLY A 118 3.94 4.31 2.69
N VAL A 119 4.32 4.84 1.53
CA VAL A 119 3.42 5.02 0.40
C VAL A 119 4.05 4.46 -0.88
N ARG A 120 3.24 3.75 -1.67
CA ARG A 120 3.60 3.24 -2.99
C ARG A 120 2.53 3.65 -3.98
N ALA A 121 2.91 4.24 -5.11
CA ALA A 121 1.97 4.62 -6.16
C ALA A 121 2.62 4.55 -7.54
N LEU A 122 1.83 4.44 -8.61
CA LEU A 122 2.39 4.32 -9.96
C LEU A 122 3.09 5.60 -10.43
N ALA A 123 2.52 6.77 -10.10
CA ALA A 123 3.09 8.07 -10.44
C ALA A 123 2.45 9.20 -9.61
N SER A 124 3.01 10.40 -9.71
CA SER A 124 2.36 11.63 -9.28
C SER A 124 1.57 12.27 -10.42
N HIS A 125 0.42 12.88 -10.15
CA HIS A 125 -0.37 13.61 -11.13
C HIS A 125 -1.08 14.81 -10.49
N PRO A 126 -1.07 16.02 -11.09
CA PRO A 126 -1.58 17.22 -10.43
C PRO A 126 -3.12 17.27 -10.32
N MET A 127 -3.83 16.66 -11.28
CA MET A 127 -5.29 16.69 -11.32
C MET A 127 -5.93 15.85 -10.22
N LYS A 128 -6.92 16.39 -9.52
CA LYS A 128 -7.66 15.67 -8.46
C LYS A 128 -8.66 14.68 -9.07
N ALA A 129 -8.86 13.56 -8.39
CA ALA A 129 -9.96 12.63 -8.67
C ALA A 129 -11.35 13.26 -8.43
N ASN A 130 -12.37 12.56 -8.93
CA ASN A 130 -13.76 12.89 -8.68
C ASN A 130 -14.18 12.59 -7.24
N LYS A 131 -15.37 13.06 -6.87
CA LYS A 131 -16.00 12.83 -5.57
C LYS A 131 -17.44 12.35 -5.72
N LYS A 132 -17.65 11.38 -6.61
CA LYS A 132 -18.93 10.74 -6.90
C LYS A 132 -19.31 9.67 -5.88
N ARG A 133 -18.38 9.27 -4.99
CA ARG A 133 -18.60 8.25 -3.95
C ARG A 133 -18.92 6.89 -4.57
N THR A 134 -18.04 6.44 -5.44
CA THR A 134 -18.15 5.17 -6.15
C THR A 134 -16.97 4.26 -5.83
N GLY A 135 -17.23 2.95 -5.75
CA GLY A 135 -16.22 1.94 -5.49
C GLY A 135 -16.71 0.88 -4.51
N GLU A 136 -15.85 -0.07 -4.21
CA GLU A 136 -16.17 -1.25 -3.40
C GLU A 136 -15.05 -1.44 -2.36
N LYS A 137 -15.43 -1.45 -1.07
CA LYS A 137 -14.52 -1.69 0.06
C LYS A 137 -14.49 -3.19 0.38
N HIS A 138 -13.35 -3.69 0.86
CA HIS A 138 -13.16 -5.08 1.30
C HIS A 138 -13.43 -6.15 0.24
N VAL A 139 -13.23 -5.82 -1.04
CA VAL A 139 -13.37 -6.75 -2.16
C VAL A 139 -12.01 -7.29 -2.63
N PRO A 140 -11.94 -8.54 -3.13
CA PRO A 140 -10.73 -9.00 -3.79
C PRO A 140 -10.38 -8.13 -5.01
N ILE A 141 -9.12 -7.70 -5.09
CA ILE A 141 -8.60 -6.88 -6.18
C ILE A 141 -7.50 -7.63 -6.94
N THR A 142 -7.18 -7.17 -8.15
CA THR A 142 -6.09 -7.74 -8.96
C THR A 142 -5.22 -6.61 -9.49
N ILE A 143 -3.96 -6.59 -9.07
CA ILE A 143 -2.97 -5.58 -9.50
C ILE A 143 -1.83 -6.33 -10.18
N ALA A 144 -1.52 -5.95 -11.42
CA ALA A 144 -0.45 -6.58 -12.23
C ALA A 144 -0.50 -8.12 -12.24
N GLY A 145 -1.69 -8.70 -12.41
CA GLY A 145 -1.88 -10.15 -12.42
C GLY A 145 -1.91 -10.82 -11.03
N THR A 146 -1.59 -10.08 -9.96
CA THR A 146 -1.60 -10.60 -8.59
C THR A 146 -2.93 -10.33 -7.90
N ARG A 147 -3.63 -11.41 -7.53
CA ARG A 147 -4.86 -11.33 -6.73
C ARG A 147 -4.53 -11.09 -5.26
N ILE A 148 -5.20 -10.10 -4.68
CA ILE A 148 -5.04 -9.63 -3.30
C ILE A 148 -6.41 -9.66 -2.63
N ARG A 149 -6.47 -10.17 -1.40
CA ARG A 149 -7.69 -10.22 -0.61
C ARG A 149 -7.54 -9.39 0.65
N ASP A 150 -8.67 -8.85 1.10
CA ASP A 150 -8.77 -8.22 2.42
C ASP A 150 -8.35 -9.23 3.51
N GLY A 151 -7.63 -8.77 4.52
CA GLY A 151 -7.14 -9.60 5.63
C GLY A 151 -5.83 -10.36 5.36
N GLU A 152 -5.34 -10.41 4.12
CA GLU A 152 -4.00 -10.94 3.80
C GLU A 152 -2.90 -10.01 4.34
N TRP A 153 -1.64 -10.38 4.21
CA TRP A 153 -0.51 -9.58 4.70
C TRP A 153 0.32 -9.02 3.56
N LEU A 154 0.71 -7.76 3.67
CA LEU A 154 1.56 -7.06 2.72
C LEU A 154 2.90 -6.74 3.35
N TYR A 155 3.96 -6.91 2.55
CA TYR A 155 5.32 -6.55 2.90
C TYR A 155 5.92 -5.75 1.74
N ALA A 156 6.37 -4.54 2.02
CA ALA A 156 6.94 -3.65 1.02
C ALA A 156 8.30 -3.13 1.49
N ASP A 157 9.27 -3.15 0.60
CA ASP A 157 10.56 -2.48 0.74
C ASP A 157 10.97 -1.84 -0.60
N THR A 158 12.27 -1.58 -0.77
CA THR A 158 12.83 -0.97 -1.98
C THR A 158 12.89 -1.94 -3.18
N ASP A 159 12.83 -3.25 -2.95
CA ASP A 159 12.90 -4.25 -4.02
C ASP A 159 11.52 -4.54 -4.61
N GLY A 160 10.48 -4.45 -3.79
CA GLY A 160 9.11 -4.62 -4.27
C GLY A 160 8.09 -4.85 -3.18
N ILE A 161 6.97 -5.46 -3.58
CA ILE A 161 5.81 -5.72 -2.71
C ILE A 161 5.41 -7.19 -2.79
N LEU A 162 5.39 -7.85 -1.65
CA LEU A 162 4.90 -9.21 -1.47
C LEU A 162 3.57 -9.24 -0.74
N VAL A 163 2.73 -10.20 -1.11
CA VAL A 163 1.47 -10.52 -0.45
C VAL A 163 1.48 -11.96 0.03
N ALA A 164 1.21 -12.18 1.31
CA ALA A 164 1.14 -13.49 1.94
C ALA A 164 -0.27 -13.76 2.48
N PRO A 165 -0.73 -15.02 2.53
CA PRO A 165 -2.04 -15.35 3.10
C PRO A 165 -2.18 -15.01 4.59
N ASN A 166 -1.09 -15.08 5.35
CA ASN A 166 -1.02 -14.83 6.79
C ASN A 166 0.26 -14.07 7.13
N GLU A 167 0.37 -13.62 8.38
CA GLU A 167 1.61 -13.05 8.91
C GLU A 167 2.75 -14.05 8.81
N LEU A 168 3.88 -13.62 8.27
CA LEU A 168 5.10 -14.39 8.19
C LEU A 168 5.95 -14.09 9.41
N SER A 169 6.17 -15.11 10.23
CA SER A 169 7.16 -15.08 11.30
C SER A 169 8.55 -15.16 10.68
N VAL A 170 9.23 -14.02 10.60
CA VAL A 170 10.66 -13.92 10.24
C VAL A 170 11.54 -13.90 11.46
#